data_AF-A0A2J5PLT8-F1
#
_entry.id   AF-A0A2J5PLT8-F1
#
_cell.length_a   1.000
_cell.length_b   1.000
_cell.length_c   1.000
_cell.angle_alpha   90.00
_cell.angle_beta   90.00
_cell.angle_gamma   90.00
#
_symmetry.space_group_name_H-M   'P 1'
#
loop_
_entity.id
_entity.type
_entity.pdbx_description
1 polymer ?
#
loop_
_entity_poly.entity_id
_entity_poly.type
_entity_poly.pdbx_seq_one_letter_code
_entity_poly.pdbx_strand_id
1 'polypeptide(L)' 'MKTISLKLDPETWDLVLDELGNIATVENPYACAQDVATACLAIRGECIYEKDTGVNYKELLNVKASTGA' A
#
# COMPACT_ATOMS: atom_id res chain seq x y z
N MET A 1 -10.39 12.17 5.97
CA MET A 1 -9.61 10.93 6.09
C MET A 1 -10.58 9.79 6.27
N LYS A 2 -10.43 8.67 5.54
CA LYS A 2 -11.20 7.47 5.86
C LYS A 2 -10.70 6.97 7.22
N THR A 3 -11.62 6.79 8.16
CA THR A 3 -11.32 6.38 9.54
C THR A 3 -11.39 4.87 9.72
N ILE A 4 -11.87 4.16 8.69
CA ILE A 4 -12.05 2.70 8.65
C ILE A 4 -11.41 2.17 7.38
N SER A 5 -10.60 1.12 7.50
CA SER A 5 -10.01 0.35 6.40
C SER A 5 -10.28 -1.14 6.59
N LEU A 6 -10.07 -1.94 5.55
CA LEU A 6 -10.11 -3.40 5.68
C LEU A 6 -8.84 -3.85 6.40
N LYS A 7 -8.97 -4.68 7.43
CA LYS A 7 -7.81 -5.15 8.19
C LYS A 7 -6.99 -6.12 7.33
N LEU A 8 -5.71 -5.83 7.19
CA LEU A 8 -4.73 -6.74 6.63
C LEU A 8 -3.89 -7.36 7.75
N ASP A 9 -3.49 -8.62 7.56
CA ASP A 9 -2.50 -9.25 8.42
C ASP A 9 -1.14 -8.55 8.27
N PRO A 10 -0.50 -8.04 9.34
CA PRO A 10 0.78 -7.32 9.22
C PRO A 10 1.96 -8.19 8.75
N GLU A 11 1.89 -9.51 8.90
CA GLU A 11 2.94 -10.44 8.49
C GLU A 11 2.74 -10.88 7.04
N THR A 12 1.51 -11.22 6.65
CA THR A 12 1.23 -11.79 5.31
C THR A 12 0.62 -10.81 4.32
N TRP A 13 0.09 -9.67 4.78
CA TRP A 13 -0.65 -8.68 3.99
C TRP A 13 -1.95 -9.20 3.36
N ASP A 14 -2.50 -10.30 3.87
CA ASP A 14 -3.78 -10.86 3.43
C ASP A 14 -4.99 -10.25 4.15
N LEU A 15 -6.16 -10.35 3.51
CA LEU A 15 -7.43 -10.01 4.14
C LEU A 15 -7.79 -11.04 5.22
N VAL A 16 -8.17 -10.56 6.40
CA VAL A 16 -8.56 -11.43 7.53
C VAL A 16 -10.05 -11.31 7.84
N LEU A 17 -10.60 -12.37 8.43
CA LEU A 17 -11.98 -12.39 8.91
C LEU A 17 -12.05 -12.01 10.39
N ASP A 18 -13.17 -11.46 10.81
CA ASP A 18 -13.50 -11.23 12.22
C ASP A 18 -14.01 -12.52 12.89
N GLU A 19 -14.27 -12.47 14.20
CA GLU A 19 -14.77 -13.61 14.98
C GLU A 19 -16.14 -14.12 14.52
N LEU A 20 -16.86 -13.33 13.72
CA LEU A 20 -18.18 -13.64 13.16
C LEU A 20 -18.09 -14.14 11.71
N GLY A 21 -16.88 -14.20 11.13
CA GLY A 21 -16.64 -14.62 9.75
C GLY A 21 -16.87 -13.53 8.69
N ASN A 22 -17.05 -12.26 9.08
CA ASN A 22 -17.09 -11.14 8.15
C ASN A 22 -15.68 -10.63 7.84
N ILE A 23 -15.51 -9.84 6.77
CA ILE A 23 -14.21 -9.19 6.50
C ILE A 23 -13.90 -8.22 7.64
N ALA A 24 -12.78 -8.43 8.30
CA ALA A 24 -12.36 -7.60 9.42
C ALA A 24 -12.08 -6.17 8.94
N THR A 25 -12.45 -5.21 9.78
CA THR A 25 -12.14 -3.80 9.56
C THR A 25 -11.25 -3.28 10.67
N VAL A 26 -10.52 -2.22 10.38
CA VAL A 26 -9.60 -1.57 11.29
C VAL A 26 -9.88 -0.07 11.30
N GLU A 27 -9.84 0.52 12.48
CA GLU A 27 -10.00 1.96 12.68
C GLU A 27 -8.66 2.65 12.89
N ASN A 28 -8.68 3.98 12.98
CA ASN A 28 -7.51 4.75 13.38
C ASN A 28 -7.03 4.35 14.79
N PRO A 29 -5.70 4.32 15.04
CA PRO A 29 -4.62 4.80 14.17
C PRO A 29 -4.09 3.76 13.16
N TYR A 30 -4.51 2.50 13.27
CA TYR A 30 -4.00 1.41 12.45
C TYR A 30 -4.41 1.53 10.97
N ALA A 31 -5.63 2.01 10.70
CA ALA A 31 -6.05 2.33 9.34
C ALA A 31 -5.08 3.31 8.66
N CYS A 32 -4.66 4.37 9.37
CA CYS A 32 -3.69 5.33 8.85
C CYS A 32 -2.30 4.72 8.63
N ALA A 33 -1.83 3.86 9.55
CA ALA A 33 -0.56 3.16 9.38
C ALA A 33 -0.57 2.22 8.17
N GLN A 34 -1.67 1.51 7.94
CA GLN A 34 -1.84 0.63 6.78
C GLN A 34 -1.90 1.39 5.47
N ASP A 35 -2.56 2.57 5.45
CA ASP A 35 -2.59 3.45 4.27
C ASP A 35 -1.16 3.92 3.90
N VAL A 36 -0.37 4.34 4.89
CA VAL A 36 1.03 4.75 4.69
C VAL A 36 1.87 3.58 4.19
N ALA A 37 1.74 2.42 4.81
CA ALA A 37 2.55 1.25 4.45
C ALA A 37 2.22 0.73 3.05
N THR A 38 0.93 0.73 2.66
CA THR A 38 0.51 0.39 1.29
C THR A 38 1.03 1.40 0.26
N ALA A 39 1.00 2.69 0.59
CA ALA A 39 1.55 3.74 -0.28
C ALA A 39 3.07 3.62 -0.45
N CYS A 40 3.80 3.19 0.59
CA CYS A 40 5.25 2.96 0.52
C CYS A 40 5.61 1.70 -0.30
N LEU A 41 4.77 0.66 -0.25
CA LEU A 41 4.97 -0.56 -1.02
C LEU A 41 4.67 -0.38 -2.52
N ALA A 42 3.75 0.52 -2.87
CA ALA A 42 3.43 0.81 -4.26
C ALA A 42 4.65 1.43 -4.99
N ILE A 43 5.00 0.91 -6.17
CA ILE A 43 6.03 1.53 -6.99
C ILE A 43 5.41 2.69 -7.78
N ARG A 44 6.09 3.83 -7.81
CA ARG A 44 5.62 5.01 -8.54
C ARG A 44 5.35 4.67 -10.01
N GLY A 45 4.14 4.96 -10.47
CA GLY A 45 3.67 4.68 -11.83
C GLY A 45 2.96 3.33 -12.01
N GLU A 46 2.89 2.46 -11.00
CA GLU A 46 2.09 1.22 -11.05
C GLU A 46 0.59 1.48 -10.84
N CYS A 47 0.25 2.53 -10.09
CA CYS A 47 -1.13 2.93 -9.90
C CYS A 47 -1.71 3.50 -11.21
N ILE A 48 -2.76 2.84 -11.72
CA ILE A 48 -3.41 3.17 -13.01
C ILE A 48 -4.01 4.58 -13.00
N TYR A 49 -4.62 4.97 -11.86
CA TYR A 49 -5.36 6.23 -11.73
C TYR A 49 -4.50 7.38 -11.18
N GLU A 50 -3.55 7.07 -10.30
CA GLU A 50 -2.71 8.08 -9.63
C GLU A 50 -1.23 7.71 -9.77
N LYS A 51 -0.66 8.06 -10.93
CA LYS A 51 0.71 7.64 -11.31
C LYS A 51 1.80 8.28 -10.47
N ASP A 52 1.48 9.35 -9.74
CA ASP A 52 2.43 10.03 -8.85
C ASP A 52 2.50 9.41 -7.45
N THR A 53 1.57 8.51 -7.09
CA THR A 53 1.61 7.78 -5.82
C THR A 53 2.60 6.62 -5.87
N GLY A 54 3.33 6.42 -4.78
CA GLY A 54 4.29 5.33 -4.61
C GLY A 54 5.73 5.81 -4.44
N VAL A 55 6.62 4.87 -4.14
CA VAL A 55 8.04 5.12 -3.98
C VAL A 55 8.74 5.03 -5.33
N ASN A 56 9.60 6.00 -5.64
CA ASN A 56 10.42 5.98 -6.85
C ASN A 56 11.65 5.07 -6.64
N TYR A 57 11.43 3.76 -6.70
CA TYR A 57 12.47 2.77 -6.50
C TYR A 57 13.61 2.85 -7.52
N LYS A 58 13.34 3.32 -8.75
CA LYS A 58 14.37 3.48 -9.80
C LYS A 58 15.40 4.54 -9.41
N GLU A 59 14.94 5.66 -8.87
CA GLU A 59 15.81 6.72 -8.33
C GLU A 59 16.56 6.25 -7.07
N LEU A 60 15.88 5.57 -6.13
CA LEU A 60 16.51 5.08 -4.90
C LEU A 60 17.64 4.07 -5.16
N LEU A 61 17.46 3.18 -6.12
CA LEU A 61 18.46 2.18 -6.47
C LEU A 61 19.55 2.74 -7.41
N ASN A 62 19.50 4.03 -7.75
CA ASN A 62 20.40 4.69 -8.71
C ASN A 62 20.52 3.90 -10.03
N VAL A 63 19.45 3.22 -10.43
CA VAL A 63 19.40 2.49 -11.69
C VAL A 63 19.19 3.53 -12.76
N LYS A 64 20.21 3.78 -13.58
CA LYS A 64 20.09 4.68 -14.74
C LYS A 64 18.90 4.21 -15.57
N ALA A 65 18.01 5.15 -15.91
CA ALA A 65 16.97 4.90 -16.91
C ALA A 65 17.66 4.29 -18.14
N SER A 66 17.22 3.09 -18.55
CA SER A 66 17.67 2.49 -19.80
C SER A 66 17.43 3.51 -20.90
N THR A 67 18.50 4.07 -21.44
CA THR A 67 18.43 4.90 -22.64
C THR A 67 17.98 3.97 -23.74
N GLY A 68 16.67 4.00 -24.06
CA GLY A 68 16.11 3.27 -25.18
C GLY A 68 16.93 3.55 -26.42
N ALA A 69 17.32 2.48 -27.12
CA ALA A 69 17.88 2.53 -28.46
C ALA A 69 16.86 3.09 -29.46
#